data_AF-A0A9W6TDS5-F1
#
_entry.id   AF-A0A9W6TDS5-F1
#
_cell.length_a   1.000
_cell.length_b   1.000
_cell.length_c   1.000
_cell.angle_alpha   90.00
_cell.angle_beta   90.00
_cell.angle_gamma   90.00
#
_symmetry.space_group_name_H-M   'P 1'
#
loop_
_entity.id
_entity.type
_entity.pdbx_description
1 polymer ?
#
loop_
_entity_poly.entity_id
_entity_poly.type
_entity_poly.pdbx_seq_one_letter_code
_entity_poly.pdbx_strand_id
1 'polypeptide(L)'
;MAMAMAIGAAYEKADQFAKAIPFYHEALEYMPLETRVVYREDLRVVMFDRLGQCYKQIGDSEAAEKHFKKAIETYDQLKGHLALSPESDSEPSILFKFDEDILNVFLHYAVFLTTMQRPEDAARARRRLTTIARGSPQLRSQVAKIERQVDDYIALEKIREERKLTEIKGDEGSDFV
;
A
#
# COMPACT_ATOMS: atom_id res chain seq x y z
N MET A 1 14.63 -0.52 -13.76
CA MET A 1 13.25 -0.44 -13.20
C MET A 1 12.60 -1.82 -13.06
N ALA A 2 12.07 -2.44 -14.12
CA ALA A 2 11.26 -3.67 -14.02
C ALA A 2 11.98 -4.86 -13.35
N MET A 3 13.28 -5.03 -13.61
CA MET A 3 14.07 -6.10 -12.98
C MET A 3 14.22 -5.91 -11.46
N ALA A 4 14.51 -4.68 -11.01
CA ALA A 4 14.60 -4.36 -9.58
C ALA A 4 13.25 -4.60 -8.88
N MET A 5 12.13 -4.19 -9.50
CA MET A 5 10.79 -4.48 -8.97
C MET A 5 10.54 -5.99 -8.81
N ALA A 6 10.93 -6.79 -9.81
CA ALA A 6 10.73 -8.24 -9.78
C ALA A 6 11.58 -8.92 -8.70
N ILE A 7 12.83 -8.48 -8.50
CA ILE A 7 13.71 -8.99 -7.45
C ILE A 7 13.17 -8.61 -6.07
N GLY A 8 12.76 -7.35 -5.89
CA GLY A 8 12.11 -6.90 -4.65
C GLY A 8 10.88 -7.74 -4.32
N ALA A 9 10.00 -7.97 -5.30
CA ALA A 9 8.80 -8.79 -5.13
C ALA A 9 9.12 -10.25 -4.81
N ALA A 10 10.19 -10.81 -5.37
CA ALA A 10 10.64 -12.16 -5.06
C ALA A 10 11.13 -12.28 -3.60
N TYR A 11 11.86 -11.28 -3.10
CA TYR A 11 12.27 -11.24 -1.69
C TYR A 11 11.09 -11.03 -0.74
N GLU A 12 10.15 -10.14 -1.08
CA GLU A 12 8.92 -9.93 -0.31
C GLU A 12 8.10 -11.22 -0.20
N LYS A 13 7.94 -11.95 -1.32
CA LYS A 13 7.23 -13.25 -1.34
C LYS A 13 7.93 -14.33 -0.51
N ALA A 14 9.23 -14.19 -0.28
CA ALA A 14 10.01 -15.08 0.57
C ALA A 14 10.12 -14.58 2.03
N ASP A 15 9.31 -13.60 2.43
CA ASP A 15 9.33 -12.93 3.75
C ASP A 15 10.68 -12.28 4.10
N GLN A 16 11.52 -12.00 3.08
CA GLN A 16 12.82 -11.34 3.23
C GLN A 16 12.70 -9.84 3.02
N PHE A 17 11.85 -9.18 3.81
CA PHE A 17 11.48 -7.77 3.67
C PHE A 17 12.68 -6.81 3.67
N ALA A 18 13.63 -7.02 4.58
CA ALA A 18 14.85 -6.20 4.64
C ALA A 18 15.67 -6.26 3.34
N LYS A 19 15.66 -7.41 2.64
CA LYS A 19 16.34 -7.55 1.35
C LYS A 19 15.53 -6.97 0.20
N ALA A 20 14.20 -6.90 0.30
CA ALA A 20 13.34 -6.32 -0.73
C ALA A 20 13.48 -4.79 -0.82
N ILE A 21 13.62 -4.11 0.32
CA ILE A 21 13.71 -2.65 0.44
C ILE A 21 14.71 -1.98 -0.54
N PRO A 22 15.99 -2.39 -0.62
CA PRO A 22 16.94 -1.74 -1.53
C PRO A 22 16.52 -1.84 -3.00
N PHE A 23 15.88 -2.94 -3.42
CA PHE A 23 15.42 -3.10 -4.80
C PHE A 23 14.21 -2.22 -5.12
N TYR A 24 13.33 -1.95 -4.15
CA TYR A 24 12.24 -1.00 -4.34
C TYR A 24 12.72 0.44 -4.39
N HIS A 25 13.75 0.80 -3.60
CA HIS A 25 14.43 2.09 -3.75
C HIS A 25 15.12 2.22 -5.10
N GLU A 26 15.87 1.20 -5.52
CA GLU A 26 16.48 1.17 -6.85
C GLU A 26 15.43 1.31 -7.97
N ALA A 27 14.29 0.63 -7.86
CA ALA A 27 13.19 0.78 -8.82
C ALA A 27 12.71 2.24 -8.91
N LEU A 28 12.57 2.93 -7.77
CA LEU A 28 12.20 4.34 -7.70
C LEU A 28 13.23 5.26 -8.37
N GLU A 29 14.52 4.97 -8.26
CA GLU A 29 15.60 5.75 -8.90
C GLU A 29 15.52 5.73 -10.42
N TYR A 30 15.01 4.64 -11.00
CA TYR A 30 14.81 4.51 -12.45
C TYR A 30 13.47 5.10 -12.95
N MET A 31 12.57 5.55 -12.07
CA MET A 31 11.27 6.11 -12.46
C MET A 31 11.35 7.29 -13.45
N PRO A 32 12.35 8.18 -13.41
CA PRO A 32 12.49 9.25 -14.40
C PRO A 32 12.65 8.77 -15.86
N LEU A 33 13.02 7.49 -16.08
CA LEU A 33 13.13 6.90 -17.41
C LEU A 33 11.77 6.55 -18.03
N GLU A 34 10.70 6.47 -17.25
CA GLU A 34 9.34 6.26 -17.75
C GLU A 34 8.73 7.60 -18.17
N THR A 35 8.42 7.72 -19.46
CA THR A 35 7.93 8.97 -20.06
C THR A 35 6.42 9.14 -19.91
N ARG A 36 5.68 8.05 -19.72
CA ARG A 36 4.22 8.09 -19.51
C ARG A 36 3.94 8.53 -18.07
N VAL A 37 3.58 9.80 -17.91
CA VAL A 37 3.40 10.43 -16.58
C VAL A 37 2.48 9.63 -15.68
N VAL A 38 1.27 9.29 -16.12
CA VAL A 38 0.31 8.54 -15.28
C VAL A 38 0.86 7.17 -14.87
N TYR A 39 1.43 6.43 -15.82
CA TYR A 39 1.99 5.11 -15.55
C TYR A 39 3.21 5.19 -14.61
N ARG A 40 4.05 6.21 -14.76
CA ARG A 40 5.17 6.46 -13.84
C ARG A 40 4.68 6.73 -12.42
N GLU A 41 3.68 7.59 -12.24
CA GLU A 41 3.16 7.88 -10.90
C GLU A 41 2.43 6.67 -10.30
N ASP A 42 1.72 5.87 -11.11
CA ASP A 42 1.14 4.57 -10.70
C ASP A 42 2.22 3.64 -10.14
N LEU A 43 3.31 3.45 -10.89
CA LEU A 43 4.43 2.65 -10.43
C LEU A 43 5.05 3.19 -9.13
N ARG A 44 5.15 4.52 -8.97
CA ARG A 44 5.65 5.15 -7.74
C ARG A 44 4.73 4.87 -6.55
N VAL A 45 3.40 4.97 -6.72
CA VAL A 45 2.42 4.62 -5.68
C VAL A 45 2.62 3.17 -5.24
N VAL A 46 2.72 2.23 -6.19
CA VAL A 46 2.94 0.80 -5.88
C VAL A 46 4.28 0.58 -5.17
N MET A 47 5.37 1.23 -5.58
CA MET A 47 6.66 1.08 -4.90
C MET A 47 6.65 1.64 -3.48
N PHE A 48 6.01 2.79 -3.26
CA PHE A 48 5.88 3.35 -1.91
C PHE A 48 4.99 2.48 -1.01
N ASP A 49 3.92 1.89 -1.53
CA ASP A 49 3.12 0.91 -0.77
C ASP A 49 3.94 -0.30 -0.34
N ARG A 50 4.70 -0.90 -1.28
CA ARG A 50 5.56 -2.05 -0.98
C ARG A 50 6.64 -1.73 0.04
N LEU A 51 7.24 -0.55 -0.04
CA LEU A 51 8.18 -0.06 0.98
C LEU A 51 7.48 0.09 2.34
N GLY A 52 6.28 0.69 2.37
CA GLY A 52 5.47 0.82 3.59
C GLY A 52 5.20 -0.52 4.25
N GLN A 53 4.82 -1.53 3.46
CA GLN A 53 4.62 -2.90 3.93
C GLN A 53 5.92 -3.56 4.40
N CYS A 54 7.02 -3.43 3.67
CA CYS A 54 8.31 -4.01 4.08
C CYS A 54 8.79 -3.41 5.40
N TYR A 55 8.73 -2.09 5.55
CA TYR A 55 9.10 -1.40 6.79
C TYR A 55 8.19 -1.80 7.96
N LYS A 56 6.89 -1.98 7.72
CA LYS A 56 5.96 -2.53 8.72
C LYS A 56 6.45 -3.89 9.22
N GLN A 57 6.81 -4.80 8.31
CA GLN A 57 7.18 -6.18 8.67
C GLN A 57 8.51 -6.27 9.41
N ILE A 58 9.45 -5.34 9.19
CA ILE A 58 10.71 -5.28 9.94
C ILE A 58 10.61 -4.46 11.23
N GLY A 59 9.42 -3.95 11.58
CA GLY A 59 9.15 -3.21 12.82
C GLY A 59 9.51 -1.72 12.78
N ASP A 60 9.88 -1.16 11.63
CA ASP A 60 10.15 0.27 11.48
C ASP A 60 8.85 1.02 11.12
N SER A 61 8.07 1.32 12.16
CA SER A 61 6.76 1.97 12.01
C SER A 61 6.85 3.40 11.46
N GLU A 62 7.93 4.14 11.76
CA GLU A 62 8.10 5.51 11.27
C GLU A 62 8.35 5.49 9.76
N ALA A 63 9.26 4.64 9.29
CA ALA A 63 9.50 4.48 7.87
C ALA A 63 8.26 3.92 7.14
N ALA A 64 7.52 2.98 7.75
CA ALA A 64 6.29 2.46 7.19
C ALA A 64 5.25 3.57 6.93
N GLU A 65 4.94 4.37 7.96
CA GLU A 65 3.98 5.47 7.85
C GLU A 65 4.42 6.51 6.81
N LYS A 66 5.72 6.85 6.78
CA LYS A 66 6.29 7.78 5.81
C LYS A 66 6.05 7.32 4.38
N HIS A 67 6.25 6.04 4.08
CA HIS A 67 6.08 5.52 2.73
C HIS A 67 4.61 5.41 2.33
N PHE A 68 3.71 4.99 3.23
CA PHE A 68 2.27 5.03 2.96
C PHE A 68 1.77 6.44 2.66
N LYS A 69 2.19 7.45 3.44
CA LYS A 69 1.85 8.85 3.17
C LYS A 69 2.38 9.31 1.82
N LYS A 70 3.62 8.95 1.46
CA LYS A 70 4.21 9.32 0.17
C LYS A 70 3.48 8.70 -1.03
N ALA A 71 2.97 7.47 -0.90
CA ALA A 71 2.10 6.85 -1.89
C ALA A 71 0.81 7.67 -2.07
N ILE A 72 0.14 8.02 -0.96
CA ILE A 72 -1.09 8.81 -0.96
C ILE A 72 -0.86 10.21 -1.55
N GLU A 73 0.22 10.89 -1.17
CA GLU A 73 0.60 12.21 -1.69
C GLU A 73 0.85 12.17 -3.21
N THR A 74 1.52 11.12 -3.70
CA THR A 74 1.78 10.93 -5.13
C THR A 74 0.46 10.78 -5.90
N TYR A 75 -0.48 10.01 -5.36
CA TYR A 75 -1.82 9.88 -5.93
C TYR A 75 -2.59 11.21 -5.95
N ASP A 76 -2.62 11.92 -4.83
CA ASP A 76 -3.34 13.19 -4.70
C ASP A 76 -2.81 14.26 -5.66
N GLN A 77 -1.48 14.35 -5.81
CA GLN A 77 -0.83 15.26 -6.75
C GLN A 77 -1.23 14.97 -8.19
N LEU A 78 -1.22 13.71 -8.60
CA LEU A 78 -1.61 13.35 -9.96
C LEU A 78 -3.10 13.61 -10.22
N LYS A 79 -4.00 13.24 -9.30
CA LYS A 79 -5.44 13.51 -9.47
C LYS A 79 -5.72 15.01 -9.52
N GLY A 80 -5.03 15.82 -8.71
CA GLY A 80 -5.09 17.28 -8.77
C GLY A 80 -4.64 17.82 -10.12
N HIS A 81 -3.51 17.34 -10.64
CA HIS A 81 -3.01 17.75 -11.95
C HIS A 81 -3.96 17.37 -13.10
N LEU A 82 -4.50 16.15 -13.09
CA LEU A 82 -5.47 15.68 -14.08
C LEU A 82 -6.79 16.46 -14.03
N ALA A 83 -7.25 16.86 -12.84
CA ALA A 83 -8.45 17.69 -12.70
C ALA A 83 -8.27 19.11 -13.29
N LEU A 84 -7.04 19.63 -13.28
CA LEU A 84 -6.69 20.93 -13.87
C LEU A 84 -6.38 20.84 -15.37
N SER A 85 -6.12 19.64 -15.90
CA SER A 85 -5.84 19.38 -17.32
C SER A 85 -6.70 18.23 -17.85
N PRO A 86 -8.02 18.44 -18.03
CA PRO A 86 -8.96 17.40 -18.46
C PRO A 86 -8.74 16.93 -19.91
N GLU A 87 -7.92 17.64 -20.68
CA GLU A 87 -7.52 17.28 -22.05
C GLU A 87 -6.36 16.26 -22.09
N SER A 88 -5.88 15.76 -20.95
CA SER A 88 -4.82 14.76 -20.97
C SER A 88 -5.33 13.45 -21.60
N ASP A 89 -4.65 12.97 -22.64
CA ASP A 89 -4.88 11.69 -23.34
C ASP A 89 -4.54 10.46 -22.47
N SER A 90 -4.84 10.50 -21.18
CA SER A 90 -4.58 9.40 -20.26
C SER A 90 -5.54 8.25 -20.55
N GLU A 91 -5.00 7.07 -20.87
CA GLU A 91 -5.81 5.89 -21.15
C GLU A 91 -6.73 5.55 -19.96
N PRO A 92 -8.05 5.37 -20.18
CA PRO A 92 -9.00 5.04 -19.12
C PRO A 92 -8.64 3.78 -18.32
N SER A 93 -7.97 2.81 -18.96
CA SER A 93 -7.45 1.60 -18.34
C SER A 93 -6.35 1.88 -17.32
N ILE A 94 -5.42 2.79 -17.63
CA ILE A 94 -4.33 3.18 -16.73
C ILE A 94 -4.89 3.97 -15.55
N LEU A 95 -5.85 4.88 -15.78
CA LEU A 95 -6.52 5.61 -14.72
C LEU A 95 -7.34 4.71 -13.78
N PHE A 96 -8.02 3.71 -14.34
CA PHE A 96 -8.73 2.72 -13.55
C PHE A 96 -7.78 1.89 -12.69
N LYS A 97 -6.66 1.42 -13.26
CA LYS A 97 -5.64 0.68 -12.52
C LYS A 97 -5.03 1.53 -11.40
N PHE A 98 -4.77 2.80 -11.67
CA PHE A 98 -4.28 3.75 -10.66
C PHE A 98 -5.26 3.93 -9.50
N ASP A 99 -6.57 4.01 -9.81
CA ASP A 99 -7.63 4.06 -8.81
C ASP A 99 -7.73 2.74 -8.02
N GLU A 100 -7.43 1.59 -8.61
CA GLU A 100 -7.39 0.30 -7.91
C GLU A 100 -6.18 0.19 -6.98
N ASP A 101 -4.99 0.55 -7.47
CA ASP A 101 -3.74 0.46 -6.71
C ASP A 101 -3.76 1.38 -5.48
N ILE A 102 -4.37 2.57 -5.56
CA ILE A 102 -4.53 3.43 -4.39
C ILE A 102 -5.48 2.85 -3.32
N LEU A 103 -6.50 2.05 -3.71
CA LEU A 103 -7.37 1.40 -2.72
C LEU A 103 -6.57 0.41 -1.86
N ASN A 104 -5.63 -0.32 -2.47
CA ASN A 104 -4.73 -1.22 -1.76
C ASN A 104 -3.86 -0.46 -0.76
N VAL A 105 -3.31 0.70 -1.15
CA VAL A 105 -2.53 1.56 -0.23
C VAL A 105 -3.36 1.99 0.97
N PHE A 106 -4.60 2.46 0.75
CA PHE A 106 -5.46 2.85 1.87
C PHE A 106 -5.85 1.67 2.76
N LEU A 107 -6.01 0.47 2.20
CA LEU A 107 -6.24 -0.75 2.97
C LEU A 107 -5.04 -1.09 3.86
N HIS A 108 -3.85 -1.17 3.28
CA HIS A 108 -2.61 -1.47 4.02
C HIS A 108 -2.35 -0.41 5.09
N TYR A 109 -2.56 0.86 4.77
CA TYR A 109 -2.37 1.95 5.71
C TYR A 109 -3.42 1.92 6.84
N ALA A 110 -4.68 1.61 6.57
CA ALA A 110 -5.71 1.46 7.60
C ALA A 110 -5.41 0.30 8.55
N VAL A 111 -4.92 -0.82 8.02
CA VAL A 111 -4.46 -1.96 8.82
C VAL A 111 -3.28 -1.55 9.70
N PHE A 112 -2.27 -0.91 9.12
CA PHE A 112 -1.10 -0.40 9.84
C PHE A 112 -1.50 0.56 10.98
N LEU A 113 -2.42 1.49 10.72
CA LEU A 113 -2.91 2.41 11.75
C LEU A 113 -3.68 1.68 12.86
N THR A 114 -4.42 0.62 12.51
CA THR A 114 -5.12 -0.22 13.49
C THR A 114 -4.12 -0.97 14.39
N THR A 115 -3.05 -1.52 13.82
CA THR A 115 -1.98 -2.19 14.60
C THR A 115 -1.22 -1.21 15.49
N MET A 116 -1.10 0.06 15.07
CA MET A 116 -0.54 1.15 15.86
C MET A 116 -1.53 1.73 16.90
N GLN A 117 -2.68 1.09 17.13
CA GLN A 117 -3.73 1.52 18.06
C GLN A 117 -4.28 2.93 17.77
N ARG A 118 -4.35 3.31 16.48
CA ARG A 118 -4.88 4.60 15.99
C ARG A 118 -6.18 4.40 15.19
N PRO A 119 -7.28 3.97 15.84
CA PRO A 119 -8.52 3.59 15.14
C PRO A 119 -9.20 4.76 14.43
N GLU A 120 -9.07 5.99 14.94
CA GLU A 120 -9.65 7.18 14.30
C GLU A 120 -8.95 7.48 12.96
N ASP A 121 -7.63 7.34 12.90
CA ASP A 121 -6.85 7.50 11.68
C ASP A 121 -7.15 6.40 10.68
N ALA A 122 -7.26 5.16 11.16
CA ALA A 122 -7.67 4.04 10.32
C ALA A 122 -9.06 4.27 9.72
N ALA A 123 -10.01 4.78 10.52
CA ALA A 123 -11.34 5.13 10.03
C ALA A 123 -11.31 6.28 9.01
N ARG A 124 -10.41 7.26 9.16
CA ARG A 124 -10.18 8.31 8.15
C ARG A 124 -9.66 7.73 6.84
N ALA A 125 -8.66 6.86 6.89
CA ALA A 125 -8.11 6.17 5.72
C ALA A 125 -9.20 5.35 5.00
N ARG A 126 -10.01 4.59 5.75
CA ARG A 126 -11.15 3.83 5.20
C ARG A 126 -12.20 4.72 4.52
N ARG A 127 -12.58 5.83 5.15
CA ARG A 127 -13.54 6.77 4.52
C ARG A 127 -13.01 7.31 3.19
N ARG A 128 -11.70 7.57 3.12
CA ARG A 128 -11.05 8.03 1.89
C ARG A 128 -11.03 6.95 0.80
N LEU A 129 -10.72 5.70 1.16
CA LEU A 129 -10.85 4.52 0.30
C LEU A 129 -12.25 4.43 -0.32
N THR A 130 -13.29 4.43 0.53
CA THR A 130 -14.69 4.37 0.07
C THR A 130 -15.05 5.54 -0.85
N THR A 131 -14.54 6.75 -0.56
CA THR A 131 -14.80 7.94 -1.38
C THR A 131 -14.21 7.80 -2.78
N ILE A 132 -12.98 7.30 -2.89
CA ILE A 132 -12.34 7.02 -4.18
C ILE A 132 -13.12 5.93 -4.94
N ALA A 133 -13.47 4.84 -4.28
CA ALA A 133 -14.24 3.75 -4.89
C ALA A 133 -15.61 4.23 -5.42
N ARG A 134 -16.30 5.13 -4.72
CA ARG A 134 -17.56 5.73 -5.17
C ARG A 134 -17.39 6.69 -6.35
N GLY A 135 -16.25 7.39 -6.41
CA GLY A 135 -15.91 8.32 -7.48
C GLY A 135 -15.50 7.64 -8.79
N SER A 136 -15.04 6.39 -8.73
CA SER A 136 -14.64 5.61 -9.92
C SER A 136 -15.86 4.95 -10.60
N PRO A 137 -16.14 5.22 -11.89
CA PRO A 137 -17.25 4.63 -12.62
C PRO A 137 -17.28 3.10 -12.60
N GLN A 138 -16.10 2.48 -12.58
CA GLN A 138 -15.91 1.03 -12.61
C GLN A 138 -16.03 0.38 -11.22
N LEU A 139 -15.69 1.12 -10.14
CA LEU A 139 -15.68 0.59 -8.77
C LEU A 139 -16.96 0.92 -7.99
N ARG A 140 -17.70 1.95 -8.38
CA ARG A 140 -18.86 2.45 -7.62
C ARG A 140 -19.94 1.40 -7.36
N SER A 141 -20.13 0.44 -8.27
CA SER A 141 -21.09 -0.67 -8.11
C SER A 141 -20.60 -1.74 -7.14
N GLN A 142 -19.31 -1.78 -6.84
CA GLN A 142 -18.65 -2.79 -6.00
C GLN A 142 -18.32 -2.28 -4.59
N VAL A 143 -18.68 -1.04 -4.23
CA VAL A 143 -18.29 -0.41 -2.95
C VAL A 143 -18.63 -1.28 -1.74
N ALA A 144 -19.84 -1.85 -1.68
CA ALA A 144 -20.23 -2.72 -0.56
C ALA A 144 -19.39 -4.01 -0.47
N LYS A 145 -18.95 -4.55 -1.62
CA LYS A 145 -18.04 -5.70 -1.69
C LYS A 145 -16.64 -5.30 -1.21
N ILE A 146 -16.14 -4.15 -1.68
CA ILE A 146 -14.85 -3.59 -1.27
C ILE A 146 -14.82 -3.37 0.24
N GLU A 147 -15.85 -2.73 0.81
CA GLU A 147 -15.95 -2.49 2.25
C GLU A 147 -15.91 -3.79 3.06
N ARG A 148 -16.63 -4.82 2.62
CA ARG A 148 -16.58 -6.15 3.26
C ARG A 148 -15.19 -6.76 3.18
N GLN A 149 -14.53 -6.72 2.02
CA GLN A 149 -13.18 -7.25 1.86
C GLN A 149 -12.17 -6.51 2.75
N VAL A 150 -12.32 -5.20 2.93
CA VAL A 150 -11.51 -4.40 3.86
C VAL A 150 -11.72 -4.87 5.29
N ASP A 151 -12.97 -5.07 5.73
CA ASP A 151 -13.28 -5.55 7.08
C ASP A 151 -12.72 -6.96 7.33
N ASP A 152 -12.90 -7.88 6.37
CA ASP A 152 -12.39 -9.25 6.42
C ASP A 152 -10.85 -9.26 6.52
N TYR A 153 -10.17 -8.40 5.75
CA TYR A 153 -8.72 -8.31 5.75
C TYR A 153 -8.17 -7.77 7.08
N ILE A 154 -8.80 -6.74 7.65
CA ILE A 154 -8.41 -6.20 8.96
C ILE A 154 -8.57 -7.27 10.04
N ALA A 155 -9.67 -8.02 10.02
CA ALA A 155 -9.90 -9.11 10.96
C ALA A 155 -8.84 -10.21 10.83
N LEU A 156 -8.50 -10.59 9.60
CA LEU A 156 -7.46 -11.59 9.33
C LEU A 156 -6.09 -11.15 9.83
N GLU A 157 -5.70 -9.90 9.58
CA GLU A 157 -4.39 -9.40 10.02
C GLU A 157 -4.31 -9.31 11.55
N LYS A 158 -5.40 -8.92 12.22
CA LYS A 158 -5.46 -8.94 13.69
C LYS A 158 -5.19 -10.34 14.25
N ILE A 159 -5.81 -11.37 13.66
CA ILE A 159 -5.61 -12.77 14.05
C ILE A 159 -4.14 -13.19 13.83
N ARG A 160 -3.52 -12.78 12.72
CA ARG A 160 -2.11 -13.10 12.43
C ARG A 160 -1.16 -12.49 13.45
N GLU A 161 -1.36 -11.23 13.80
CA GLU A 161 -0.53 -10.54 14.80
C GLU A 161 -0.69 -11.15 16.20
N GLU A 162 -1.91 -11.53 16.59
CA GLU A 162 -2.15 -12.27 17.84
C GLU A 162 -1.38 -13.60 17.86
N ARG A 163 -1.34 -14.33 16.74
CA ARG A 163 -0.58 -15.59 16.63
C ARG A 163 0.93 -15.38 16.74
N LYS A 164 1.48 -14.38 16.03
CA LYS A 164 2.91 -14.04 16.13
C LYS A 164 3.31 -13.71 17.58
N LEU A 165 2.48 -12.94 18.28
CA LEU A 165 2.71 -12.61 19.69
C LEU A 165 2.68 -13.84 20.61
N THR A 166 1.84 -14.84 20.30
CA THR A 166 1.82 -16.10 21.06
C THR A 166 3.00 -17.01 20.76
N GLU A 167 3.48 -17.05 19.52
CA GLU A 167 4.65 -17.84 19.10
C GLU A 167 5.92 -17.31 19.75
N ILE A 168 6.15 -15.99 19.72
CA ILE A 168 7.31 -15.35 20.37
C ILE A 168 7.35 -15.64 21.88
N LYS A 169 6.20 -15.55 22.56
CA LYS A 169 6.10 -15.84 24.00
C LYS A 169 6.29 -17.32 24.33
N GLY A 170 5.94 -18.22 23.41
CA GLY A 170 6.15 -19.66 23.56
C GLY A 170 7.62 -20.05 23.46
N ASP A 171 8.35 -19.43 22.53
CA ASP A 171 9.80 -19.64 22.35
C ASP A 171 10.61 -19.11 23.56
N GLU A 172 10.31 -17.90 24.03
CA GLU A 172 10.96 -17.30 25.23
C GLU A 172 10.72 -18.10 26.52
N GLY A 173 9.61 -18.84 26.61
CA GLY A 173 9.30 -19.71 27.75
C GLY A 173 9.98 -21.09 27.70
N SER A 174 10.56 -21.47 26.57
CA SER A 174 11.20 -22.78 26.37
C SER A 174 12.69 -22.81 26.65
N ASP A 175 13.35 -21.64 26.71
CA ASP A 175 14.78 -21.48 27.00
C ASP A 175 15.14 -21.50 28.50
N PHE A 176 14.17 -21.78 29.38
CA PHE A 176 14.34 -21.81 30.85
C PHE A 176 14.04 -23.17 31.52
N VAL A 177 14.10 -24.30 30.79
CA VAL A 177 13.95 -25.66 31.39
C VAL A 177 15.20 -26.51 31.19
#